data_AF-A0A0B1SQG2-F1
#
_entry.id   AF-A0A0B1SQG2-F1
#
_cell.length_a   1.000
_cell.length_b   1.000
_cell.length_c   1.000
_cell.angle_alpha   90.00
_cell.angle_beta   90.00
_cell.angle_gamma   90.00
#
_symmetry.space_group_name_H-M   'P 1'
#
loop_
_entity.id
_entity.type
_entity.pdbx_description
1 polymer ?
#
loop_
_entity_poly.entity_id
_entity_poly.type
_entity_poly.pdbx_seq_one_letter_code
_entity_poly.pdbx_strand_id
1 'polypeptide(L)'
;MDLFQKNDRILEFFTNHYERKRSFIMLQLCFLFHEGCVVIISVAGAFRKGKSFLLNFFLEYLYCLQKSQQSDAPLEWLTDDCQLHGFHWRAGAKRDTVGIWIWGEPIMIEAASGEMYAVLLMDTQGTFDNTSTYQQCLTIFALSTIISCVQV
;
A
#
# COMPACT_ATOMS: atom_id res chain seq x y z
N MET A 1 -15.04 13.36 18.72
CA MET A 1 -13.84 14.15 18.38
C MET A 1 -13.13 13.35 17.31
N ASP A 2 -13.62 13.53 16.09
CA ASP A 2 -13.39 12.69 14.92
C ASP A 2 -12.02 12.97 14.31
N LEU A 3 -11.21 11.92 14.17
CA LEU A 3 -9.89 11.97 13.54
C LEU A 3 -9.68 10.71 12.68
N PHE A 4 -10.65 10.36 11.84
CA PHE A 4 -10.48 9.33 10.80
C PHE A 4 -11.24 9.71 9.53
N GLN A 5 -10.78 10.79 8.89
CA GLN A 5 -11.14 11.11 7.51
C GLN A 5 -9.94 11.82 6.88
N LYS A 6 -9.11 11.11 6.09
CA LYS A 6 -8.41 11.77 4.95
C LYS A 6 -7.74 10.89 3.89
N ASN A 7 -8.02 9.59 3.79
CA ASN A 7 -7.77 8.93 2.50
C ASN A 7 -8.72 7.76 2.30
N ASP A 8 -9.69 7.91 1.40
CA ASP A 8 -10.71 6.90 1.16
C ASP A 8 -10.17 5.63 0.47
N ARG A 9 -8.91 5.67 0.03
CA ARG A 9 -8.18 4.63 -0.70
C ARG A 9 -7.28 3.76 0.18
N ILE A 10 -7.43 3.73 1.51
CA ILE A 10 -6.68 2.79 2.36
C ILE A 10 -7.63 1.75 2.93
N LEU A 11 -7.23 0.48 2.80
CA LEU A 11 -7.88 -0.66 3.43
C LEU A 11 -7.10 -1.08 4.66
N GLU A 12 -7.75 -0.99 5.82
CA GLU A 12 -7.15 -1.42 7.08
C GLU A 12 -7.56 -2.86 7.39
N PHE A 13 -6.58 -3.71 7.65
CA PHE A 13 -6.77 -5.07 8.14
C PHE A 13 -6.35 -5.15 9.61
N PHE A 14 -7.11 -5.92 10.40
CA PHE A 14 -6.96 -6.15 11.84
C PHE A 14 -7.31 -5.00 12.80
N THR A 15 -8.14 -4.02 12.38
CA THR A 15 -8.73 -3.00 13.28
C THR A 15 -10.24 -3.26 13.47
N ASN A 16 -10.83 -2.84 14.60
CA ASN A 16 -12.23 -3.12 14.98
C ASN A 16 -13.30 -2.45 14.08
N HIS A 17 -12.92 -1.86 12.93
CA HIS A 17 -13.80 -1.05 12.08
C HIS A 17 -13.87 -1.61 10.65
N TYR A 18 -14.51 -2.78 10.50
CA TYR A 18 -14.37 -3.61 9.29
C TYR A 18 -15.58 -3.67 8.34
N GLU A 19 -16.68 -2.98 8.62
CA GLU A 19 -17.98 -3.45 8.10
C GLU A 19 -18.57 -2.68 6.89
N ARG A 20 -17.92 -1.66 6.30
CA ARG A 20 -18.60 -0.88 5.22
C ARG A 20 -17.85 -0.66 3.89
N LYS A 21 -16.54 -0.95 3.79
CA LYS A 21 -15.77 -0.83 2.54
C LYS A 21 -15.47 -2.17 1.83
N ARG A 22 -15.86 -3.31 2.43
CA ARG A 22 -15.56 -4.66 1.94
C ARG A 22 -16.16 -4.97 0.56
N SER A 23 -17.37 -4.51 0.27
CA SER A 23 -18.12 -4.99 -0.91
C SER A 23 -17.58 -4.47 -2.24
N PHE A 24 -17.00 -3.27 -2.30
CA PHE A 24 -16.52 -2.69 -3.57
C PHE A 24 -15.12 -3.21 -3.93
N ILE A 25 -14.22 -3.23 -2.95
CA ILE A 25 -12.84 -3.68 -3.15
C ILE A 25 -12.72 -5.19 -3.30
N MET A 26 -13.55 -5.97 -2.61
CA MET A 26 -13.52 -7.43 -2.76
C MET A 26 -14.07 -7.84 -4.13
N LEU A 27 -15.03 -7.08 -4.68
CA LEU A 27 -15.49 -7.27 -6.06
C LEU A 27 -14.38 -6.90 -7.07
N GLN A 28 -13.66 -5.80 -6.83
CA GLN A 28 -12.57 -5.35 -7.69
C GLN A 28 -11.37 -6.29 -7.64
N LEU A 29 -10.98 -6.77 -6.46
CA LEU A 29 -9.97 -7.82 -6.30
C LEU A 29 -10.43 -9.13 -6.96
N CYS A 30 -11.67 -9.59 -6.75
CA CYS A 30 -12.19 -10.78 -7.42
C CYS A 30 -12.19 -10.65 -8.94
N PHE A 31 -12.51 -9.47 -9.48
CA PHE A 31 -12.43 -9.21 -10.93
C PHE A 31 -10.98 -9.23 -11.42
N LEU A 32 -10.06 -8.63 -10.66
CA LEU A 32 -8.63 -8.64 -10.99
C LEU A 32 -8.01 -10.04 -10.94
N PHE A 33 -8.40 -10.87 -9.97
CA PHE A 33 -7.99 -12.28 -9.91
C PHE A 33 -8.51 -13.12 -11.08
N HIS A 34 -9.54 -12.65 -11.79
CA HIS A 34 -10.10 -13.35 -12.94
C HIS A 34 -9.43 -12.96 -14.27
N GLU A 35 -8.91 -11.73 -14.39
CA GLU A 35 -8.47 -11.15 -15.67
C GLU A 35 -6.94 -10.85 -15.73
N GLY A 36 -6.21 -10.84 -14.60
CA GLY A 36 -4.78 -10.50 -14.61
C GLY A 36 -3.99 -10.98 -13.38
N CYS A 37 -2.66 -10.83 -13.43
CA CYS A 37 -1.79 -11.23 -12.34
C CYS A 37 -1.73 -10.13 -11.26
N VAL A 38 -1.95 -10.50 -10.00
CA VAL A 38 -1.86 -9.57 -8.85
C VAL A 38 -0.44 -9.58 -8.30
N VAL A 39 0.16 -8.40 -8.15
CA VAL A 39 1.49 -8.21 -7.52
C VAL A 39 1.34 -7.40 -6.25
N ILE A 40 1.71 -8.00 -5.11
CA ILE A 40 1.66 -7.32 -3.82
C ILE A 40 3.09 -6.96 -3.39
N ILE A 41 3.38 -5.67 -3.27
CA ILE A 41 4.64 -5.13 -2.77
C ILE A 41 4.43 -4.69 -1.32
N SER A 42 5.09 -5.37 -0.39
CA SER A 42 5.05 -5.03 1.03
C SER A 42 6.31 -4.31 1.46
N VAL A 43 6.16 -3.33 2.35
CA VAL A 43 7.29 -2.77 3.13
C VAL A 43 7.07 -3.08 4.60
N ALA A 44 8.01 -3.80 5.20
CA ALA A 44 8.02 -4.14 6.62
C ALA A 44 9.32 -3.76 7.30
N GLY A 45 9.32 -3.77 8.63
CA GLY A 45 10.49 -3.44 9.43
C GLY A 45 10.18 -2.47 10.56
N ALA A 46 11.24 -2.02 11.22
CA ALA A 46 11.15 -1.33 12.50
C ALA A 46 10.26 -0.06 12.47
N PHE A 47 9.69 0.24 13.63
CA PHE A 47 8.91 1.45 13.85
C PHE A 47 9.73 2.72 13.55
N ARG A 48 9.08 3.71 12.90
CA ARG A 48 9.65 5.04 12.54
C ARG A 48 10.84 5.04 11.58
N LYS A 49 10.97 4.03 10.72
CA LYS A 49 12.02 3.98 9.67
C LYS A 49 11.58 4.47 8.28
N GLY A 50 10.45 5.17 8.18
CA GLY A 50 10.01 5.80 6.93
C GLY A 50 9.35 4.86 5.91
N LYS A 51 8.75 3.75 6.35
CA LYS A 51 8.07 2.78 5.46
C LYS A 51 6.97 3.41 4.61
N SER A 52 6.00 4.06 5.24
CA SER A 52 4.89 4.75 4.57
C SER A 52 5.38 5.89 3.67
N PHE A 53 6.49 6.55 4.05
CA PHE A 53 7.15 7.56 3.22
C PHE A 53 7.74 6.95 1.95
N LEU A 54 8.47 5.82 2.06
CA LEU A 54 8.99 5.07 0.91
C LEU A 54 7.86 4.59 -0.01
N LEU A 55 6.78 4.06 0.57
CA LEU A 55 5.62 3.60 -0.19
C LEU A 55 4.95 4.71 -1.00
N ASN A 56 5.00 5.97 -0.55
CA ASN A 56 4.48 7.08 -1.34
C ASN A 56 5.33 7.38 -2.58
N PHE A 57 6.64 7.11 -2.56
CA PHE A 57 7.45 7.18 -3.80
C PHE A 57 7.10 6.07 -4.77
N PHE A 58 6.85 4.85 -4.27
CA PHE A 58 6.39 3.75 -5.11
C PHE A 58 5.02 4.09 -5.72
N LEU A 59 4.13 4.66 -4.92
CA LEU A 59 2.81 5.07 -5.37
C LEU A 59 2.89 6.10 -6.50
N GLU A 60 3.69 7.16 -6.30
CA GLU A 60 3.92 8.20 -7.30
C GLU A 60 4.49 7.60 -8.60
N TYR A 61 5.56 6.80 -8.48
CA TYR A 61 6.18 6.15 -9.63
C TYR A 61 5.19 5.28 -10.40
N LEU A 62 4.38 4.45 -9.71
CA LEU A 62 3.43 3.55 -10.32
C LEU A 62 2.30 4.31 -11.04
N TYR A 63 1.80 5.41 -10.48
CA TYR A 63 0.80 6.24 -11.16
C TYR A 63 1.39 6.95 -12.39
N CYS A 64 2.61 7.49 -12.30
CA CYS A 64 3.30 8.08 -13.45
C CYS A 64 3.54 7.05 -14.55
N LEU A 65 3.94 5.83 -14.17
CA LEU A 65 4.15 4.71 -15.10
C LEU A 65 2.85 4.31 -15.80
N GLN A 66 1.77 4.13 -15.05
CA GLN A 66 0.45 3.84 -15.61
C GLN A 66 0.01 4.91 -16.59
N LYS A 67 0.17 6.19 -16.23
CA LYS A 67 -0.19 7.33 -17.09
C LYS A 67 0.64 7.35 -18.38
N SER A 68 1.94 7.11 -18.28
CA SER A 68 2.86 7.01 -19.41
C SER A 68 2.41 5.93 -20.40
N GLN A 69 2.06 4.75 -19.90
CA GLN A 69 1.55 3.64 -20.73
C GLN A 69 0.20 3.96 -21.41
N GLN A 70 -0.72 4.62 -20.71
CA GLN A 70 -2.04 4.95 -21.26
C GLN A 70 -2.01 6.07 -22.32
N SER A 71 -1.04 6.99 -22.22
CA SER A 71 -0.95 8.16 -23.09
C SER A 71 0.18 8.08 -24.12
N ASP A 72 0.95 6.99 -24.13
CA ASP A 72 2.17 6.80 -24.93
C ASP A 72 3.15 7.99 -24.80
N ALA A 73 3.20 8.57 -23.60
CA ALA A 73 4.05 9.70 -23.26
C ALA A 73 5.30 9.22 -22.53
N PRO A 74 6.45 9.92 -22.63
CA PRO A 74 7.64 9.57 -21.87
C PRO A 74 7.35 9.59 -20.36
N LEU A 75 7.96 8.64 -19.62
CA LEU A 75 7.82 8.57 -18.18
C LEU A 75 8.50 9.77 -17.52
N GLU A 76 7.68 10.68 -17.02
CA GLU A 76 8.11 11.80 -16.20
C GLU A 76 7.69 11.54 -14.75
N TRP A 77 8.67 11.28 -13.88
CA TRP A 77 8.46 11.01 -12.46
C TRP A 77 9.48 11.79 -11.64
N LEU A 78 9.13 12.09 -10.38
CA LEU A 78 9.97 12.83 -9.43
C LEU A 78 10.41 14.23 -9.94
N THR A 79 9.44 15.01 -10.41
CA THR A 79 9.65 16.41 -10.79
C THR A 79 9.73 17.31 -9.55
N ASP A 80 10.24 18.54 -9.73
CA ASP A 80 10.40 19.49 -8.61
C ASP A 80 9.09 19.85 -7.90
N ASP A 81 7.95 19.73 -8.60
CA ASP A 81 6.61 19.98 -8.06
C ASP A 81 5.95 18.73 -7.42
N CYS A 82 6.69 17.62 -7.30
CA CYS A 82 6.17 16.36 -6.80
C CYS A 82 5.70 16.48 -5.34
N GLN A 83 4.40 16.27 -5.11
CA GLN A 83 3.81 16.15 -3.78
C GLN A 83 3.45 14.71 -3.50
N LEU A 84 4.13 14.11 -2.51
CA LEU A 84 3.86 12.74 -2.09
C LEU A 84 2.52 12.65 -1.36
N HIS A 85 1.50 12.17 -2.07
CA HIS A 85 0.22 11.77 -1.52
C HIS A 85 0.17 10.25 -1.36
N GLY A 86 -0.72 9.73 -0.51
CA GLY A 86 -0.91 8.29 -0.34
C GLY A 86 -1.05 7.85 1.10
N PHE A 87 -0.20 6.91 1.51
CA PHE A 87 -0.12 6.43 2.88
C PHE A 87 0.16 7.60 3.82
N HIS A 88 -0.61 7.66 4.90
CA HIS A 88 -0.40 8.68 5.92
C HIS A 88 0.97 8.48 6.56
N TRP A 89 1.76 9.56 6.60
CA TRP A 89 3.05 9.59 7.25
C TRP A 89 3.21 10.92 7.97
N ARG A 90 3.92 10.91 9.10
CA ARG A 90 4.28 12.12 9.84
C ARG A 90 5.66 12.01 10.44
N ALA A 91 6.37 13.13 10.56
CA ALA A 91 7.53 13.24 11.46
C ALA A 91 7.09 13.21 12.94
N GLY A 92 7.95 12.74 13.85
CA GLY A 92 7.67 12.65 15.29
C GLY A 92 7.93 11.27 15.91
N ALA A 93 7.65 11.10 17.21
CA ALA A 93 7.86 9.83 17.93
C ALA A 93 6.59 8.96 18.04
N LYS A 94 5.42 9.55 17.80
CA LYS A 94 4.13 8.86 17.93
C LYS A 94 3.83 7.97 16.73
N ARG A 95 3.12 6.88 17.02
CA ARG A 95 2.78 5.84 16.05
C ARG A 95 1.75 6.30 15.02
N ASP A 96 1.89 5.80 13.81
CA ASP A 96 1.00 6.11 12.68
C ASP A 96 0.26 4.86 12.19
N THR A 97 0.97 3.90 11.57
CA THR A 97 0.36 2.68 11.02
C THR A 97 -0.01 1.65 12.10
N VAL A 98 -1.23 1.09 12.02
CA VAL A 98 -1.73 0.01 12.89
C VAL A 98 -2.24 -1.15 12.06
N GLY A 99 -1.75 -2.37 12.34
CA GLY A 99 -2.11 -3.56 11.58
C GLY A 99 -1.41 -3.61 10.21
N ILE A 100 -2.18 -3.95 9.18
CA ILE A 100 -1.74 -4.01 7.78
C ILE A 100 -2.63 -3.07 6.97
N TRP A 101 -2.02 -2.17 6.22
CA TRP A 101 -2.71 -1.22 5.35
C TRP A 101 -2.40 -1.55 3.90
N ILE A 102 -3.44 -1.72 3.08
CA ILE A 102 -3.29 -1.94 1.64
C ILE A 102 -3.85 -0.74 0.90
N TRP A 103 -3.16 -0.31 -0.14
CA TRP A 103 -3.70 0.69 -1.06
C TRP A 103 -4.91 0.12 -1.80
N GLY A 104 -6.05 0.76 -1.62
CA GLY A 104 -7.37 0.29 -2.03
C GLY A 104 -7.67 0.46 -3.51
N GLU A 105 -6.76 1.06 -4.28
CA GLU A 105 -6.88 1.15 -5.74
C GLU A 105 -5.72 0.40 -6.40
N PRO A 106 -5.98 -0.78 -6.99
CA PRO A 106 -4.99 -1.52 -7.75
C PRO A 106 -4.46 -0.69 -8.93
N ILE A 107 -3.13 -0.58 -9.06
CA ILE A 107 -2.51 0.16 -10.15
C ILE A 107 -2.19 -0.82 -11.27
N MET A 108 -2.85 -0.63 -12.41
CA MET A 108 -2.68 -1.49 -13.59
C MET A 108 -1.41 -1.09 -14.35
N ILE A 109 -0.48 -2.03 -14.49
CA ILE A 109 0.79 -1.87 -15.21
C ILE A 109 0.89 -2.94 -16.29
N GLU A 110 1.22 -2.53 -17.50
CA GLU A 110 1.55 -3.43 -18.60
C GLU A 110 3.04 -3.78 -18.55
N ALA A 111 3.38 -5.07 -18.54
CA ALA A 111 4.77 -5.51 -18.65
C ALA A 111 5.27 -5.40 -20.09
N ALA A 112 6.59 -5.47 -20.28
CA ALA A 112 7.19 -5.51 -21.63
C ALA A 112 6.72 -6.72 -22.47
N SER A 113 6.19 -7.76 -21.82
CA SER A 113 5.55 -8.91 -22.47
C SER A 113 4.15 -8.63 -23.02
N GLY A 114 3.53 -7.49 -22.68
CA GLY A 114 2.13 -7.16 -22.96
C GLY A 114 1.14 -7.71 -21.91
N GLU A 115 1.62 -8.37 -20.86
CA GLU A 115 0.78 -8.86 -19.78
C GLU A 115 0.39 -7.75 -18.80
N MET A 116 -0.87 -7.73 -18.38
CA MET A 116 -1.39 -6.76 -17.42
C MET A 116 -1.26 -7.26 -15.98
N TYR A 117 -0.66 -6.43 -15.14
CA TYR A 117 -0.49 -6.68 -13.72
C TYR A 117 -1.26 -5.67 -12.88
N ALA A 118 -1.95 -6.16 -11.85
CA ALA A 118 -2.57 -5.33 -10.83
C ALA A 118 -1.62 -5.20 -9.64
N VAL A 119 -0.96 -4.04 -9.51
CA VAL A 119 0.02 -3.79 -8.45
C VAL A 119 -0.68 -3.19 -7.24
N LEU A 120 -0.46 -3.81 -6.07
CA LEU A 120 -0.95 -3.38 -4.77
C LEU A 120 0.22 -3.09 -3.83
N LEU A 121 0.13 -1.96 -3.14
CA LEU A 121 1.09 -1.56 -2.12
C LEU A 121 0.56 -1.90 -0.72
N MET A 122 1.42 -2.47 0.12
CA MET A 122 1.08 -2.88 1.48
C MET A 122 2.06 -2.27 2.49
N ASP A 123 1.54 -1.38 3.34
CA ASP A 123 2.24 -0.87 4.52
C ASP A 123 1.93 -1.76 5.73
N THR A 124 2.94 -2.02 6.55
CA THR A 124 2.79 -2.85 7.75
C THR A 124 3.12 -2.05 8.99
N GLN A 125 2.47 -2.41 10.09
CA GLN A 125 2.86 -1.91 11.40
C GLN A 125 4.36 -2.13 11.64
N GLY A 126 5.03 -1.09 12.14
CA GLY A 126 6.43 -1.22 12.54
C GLY A 126 6.63 -2.17 13.71
N THR A 127 7.64 -3.03 13.63
CA THR A 127 8.04 -3.90 14.75
C THR A 127 8.70 -3.09 15.86
N PHE A 128 8.59 -3.56 17.11
CA PHE A 128 9.21 -2.99 18.31
C PHE A 128 8.67 -1.61 18.75
N ASP A 129 7.36 -1.39 18.66
CA ASP A 129 6.74 -0.27 19.36
C ASP A 129 6.47 -0.59 20.85
N ASN A 130 6.29 0.44 21.67
CA ASN A 130 6.12 0.30 23.13
C ASN A 130 4.75 -0.26 23.55
N THR A 131 3.90 -0.68 22.61
CA THR A 131 2.47 -0.95 22.84
C THR A 131 1.99 -2.30 22.32
N SER A 132 2.68 -2.89 21.36
CA SER A 132 2.35 -4.17 20.75
C SER A 132 3.21 -5.29 21.29
N THR A 133 2.59 -6.45 21.51
CA THR A 133 3.35 -7.63 21.95
C THR A 133 4.24 -8.14 20.82
N TYR A 134 5.39 -8.72 21.17
CA TYR A 134 6.30 -9.32 20.19
C TYR A 134 5.59 -10.33 19.26
N GLN A 135 4.62 -11.08 19.81
CA GLN A 135 3.79 -12.02 19.06
C GLN A 135 2.92 -11.32 18.00
N GLN A 136 2.28 -10.19 18.30
CA GLN A 136 1.49 -9.44 17.32
C GLN A 136 2.34 -8.93 16.16
N CYS A 137 3.54 -8.40 16.46
CA CYS A 137 4.48 -7.97 15.44
C CYS A 137 4.93 -9.11 14.53
N LEU A 138 5.24 -10.29 15.10
CA LEU A 138 5.59 -11.48 14.33
C LEU A 138 4.44 -11.97 13.45
N THR A 139 3.21 -11.96 13.95
CA THR A 139 2.03 -12.34 13.16
C THR A 139 1.85 -11.41 11.97
N ILE A 140 1.91 -10.09 12.19
CA ILE A 140 1.79 -9.11 11.09
C ILE A 140 2.90 -9.32 10.06
N PHE A 141 4.15 -9.47 10.51
CA PHE A 141 5.28 -9.69 9.63
C PHE A 141 5.15 -10.99 8.81
N ALA A 142 4.85 -12.11 9.47
CA ALA A 142 4.68 -13.40 8.81
C ALA A 142 3.54 -13.36 7.78
N LEU A 143 2.39 -12.79 8.14
CA LEU A 143 1.27 -12.64 7.22
C LEU A 143 1.63 -11.75 6.03
N SER A 144 2.31 -10.62 6.26
CA SER A 144 2.74 -9.74 5.17
C SER A 144 3.65 -10.46 4.18
N THR A 145 4.59 -11.27 4.68
CA THR A 145 5.53 -12.02 3.86
C THR A 145 4.85 -13.14 3.07
N ILE A 146 3.89 -13.85 3.66
CA ILE A 146 3.16 -14.94 2.97
C ILE A 146 2.30 -14.39 1.83
N ILE A 147 1.73 -13.20 2.00
CA ILE A 147 0.80 -12.59 1.03
C ILE A 147 1.55 -11.78 -0.04
N SER A 148 2.71 -11.20 0.30
CA SER A 148 3.47 -10.37 -0.63
C SER A 148 4.17 -11.18 -1.71
N CYS A 149 4.19 -10.66 -2.94
CA CYS A 149 5.09 -11.13 -3.99
C CYS A 149 6.52 -10.61 -3.76
N VAL A 150 6.63 -9.39 -3.23
CA VAL A 150 7.90 -8.75 -2.87
C VAL A 150 7.80 -8.20 -1.46
N GLN A 151 8.73 -8.62 -0.59
CA GLN A 151 8.88 -8.11 0.76
C GLN A 151 10.14 -7.24 0.83
N VAL A 152 9.94 -5.95 1.08
CA VAL A 152 10.98 -4.97 1.40
C VAL A 152 11.12 -4.85 2.91
#